data_AF-A0A1H8U0J2-F1
#
_entry.id   AF-A0A1H8U0J2-F1
#
_cell.length_a   1.000
_cell.length_b   1.000
_cell.length_c   1.000
_cell.angle_alpha   90.00
_cell.angle_beta   90.00
_cell.angle_gamma   90.00
#
_symmetry.space_group_name_H-M   'P 1'
#
loop_
_entity.id
_entity.type
_entity.pdbx_description
1 polymer ?
#
loop_
_entity_poly.entity_id
_entity_poly.type
_entity_poly.pdbx_seq_one_letter_code
_entity_poly.pdbx_strand_id
1 'polypeptide(L)'
;MNIDDSDFELLASAKHHTDRLDGVADAGRVVVIDVPNNVFQAAKRQGRKRNSQHNGSGKVDGDSQAAHERGLVAEMAVAWYLGSELDMDLMSSGDDGVDLRVNGLTVDVKSCRPKFADDMLVDTDCIHKRDNPADVFLSTAVDMRYGVVFLVGQCSRETVANQDARKYPKKRINYVVDVDDLQSPTQRLSDPGFNPAPELDVGGQTDGFVAASQLD
;
A
#
# COMPACT_ATOMS: atom_id res chain seq x y z
N MET A 1 -23.60 20.91 -12.33
CA MET A 1 -22.89 19.63 -12.22
C MET A 1 -23.91 18.65 -11.65
N ASN A 2 -24.43 17.74 -12.47
CA ASN A 2 -25.39 16.75 -12.00
C ASN A 2 -24.58 15.58 -11.46
N ILE A 3 -24.64 15.37 -10.15
CA ILE A 3 -24.13 14.19 -9.48
C ILE A 3 -25.08 13.05 -9.88
N ASP A 4 -24.58 12.00 -10.51
CA ASP A 4 -25.42 10.87 -10.95
C ASP A 4 -25.61 9.86 -9.81
N ASP A 5 -26.62 8.99 -9.92
CA ASP A 5 -26.98 8.03 -8.85
C ASP A 5 -25.84 7.07 -8.46
N SER A 6 -24.87 6.83 -9.35
CA SER A 6 -23.66 6.05 -9.09
C SER A 6 -22.65 6.77 -8.19
N ASP A 7 -22.56 8.11 -8.25
CA ASP A 7 -21.77 8.91 -7.30
C ASP A 7 -22.38 8.86 -5.89
N PHE A 8 -23.72 8.77 -5.81
CA PHE A 8 -24.44 8.60 -4.55
C PHE A 8 -24.24 7.20 -3.94
N GLU A 9 -24.19 6.14 -4.75
CA GLU A 9 -23.82 4.80 -4.29
C GLU A 9 -22.35 4.72 -3.88
N LEU A 10 -21.44 5.41 -4.59
CA LEU A 10 -20.02 5.48 -4.23
C LEU A 10 -19.81 6.23 -2.90
N LEU A 11 -20.49 7.36 -2.69
CA LEU A 11 -20.46 8.12 -1.43
C LEU A 11 -21.15 7.38 -0.28
N ALA A 12 -22.24 6.64 -0.56
CA ALA A 12 -22.88 5.79 0.43
C ALA A 12 -22.03 4.56 0.77
N SER A 13 -21.29 4.01 -0.19
CA SER A 13 -20.31 2.94 0.01
C SER A 13 -19.14 3.46 0.83
N ALA A 14 -18.55 4.60 0.47
CA ALA A 14 -17.47 5.27 1.23
C ALA A 14 -17.89 5.59 2.67
N LYS A 15 -19.13 6.05 2.88
CA LYS A 15 -19.71 6.26 4.22
C LYS A 15 -19.90 4.95 4.99
N HIS A 16 -20.44 3.91 4.35
CA HIS A 16 -20.49 2.56 4.92
C HIS A 16 -19.10 1.94 5.14
N HIS A 17 -18.07 2.40 4.44
CA HIS A 17 -16.69 1.95 4.57
C HIS A 17 -15.98 2.64 5.73
N THR A 18 -16.20 3.94 5.93
CA THR A 18 -15.75 4.65 7.13
C THR A 18 -16.41 4.07 8.39
N ASP A 19 -17.69 3.67 8.31
CA ASP A 19 -18.40 2.98 9.40
C ASP A 19 -17.84 1.56 9.70
N ARG A 20 -17.06 0.96 8.79
CA ARG A 20 -16.36 -0.33 9.04
C ARG A 20 -14.93 -0.14 9.56
N LEU A 21 -14.46 1.09 9.53
CA LEU A 21 -13.29 1.59 10.22
C LEU A 21 -13.70 2.38 11.47
N ASP A 22 -14.83 2.03 12.09
CA ASP A 22 -15.30 2.57 13.37
C ASP A 22 -14.20 2.40 14.43
N GLY A 23 -13.33 3.41 14.55
CA GLY A 23 -12.10 3.42 15.33
C GLY A 23 -10.92 4.14 14.65
N VAL A 24 -10.78 4.02 13.33
CA VAL A 24 -9.65 4.57 12.53
C VAL A 24 -10.07 5.79 11.69
N ALA A 25 -11.34 5.86 11.28
CA ALA A 25 -11.87 6.95 10.45
C ALA A 25 -12.15 8.26 11.22
N ASP A 26 -12.06 8.23 12.56
CA ASP A 26 -12.28 9.42 13.36
C ASP A 26 -11.07 10.38 13.21
N ALA A 27 -11.34 11.63 12.84
CA ALA A 27 -10.39 12.75 12.71
C ALA A 27 -9.53 12.91 11.43
N GLY A 28 -9.98 12.49 10.25
CA GLY A 28 -9.36 12.94 8.98
C GLY A 28 -7.93 12.44 8.74
N ARG A 29 -7.59 11.30 9.35
CA ARG A 29 -6.26 10.66 9.27
C ARG A 29 -6.09 9.70 8.09
N VAL A 30 -7.18 9.28 7.45
CA VAL A 30 -7.16 8.25 6.40
C VAL A 30 -7.47 8.87 5.03
N VAL A 31 -6.69 8.50 4.01
CA VAL A 31 -6.98 8.81 2.60
C VAL A 31 -7.63 7.58 1.96
N VAL A 32 -8.76 7.78 1.27
CA VAL A 32 -9.43 6.72 0.51
C VAL A 32 -9.01 6.81 -0.95
N ILE A 33 -8.53 5.71 -1.50
CA ILE A 33 -8.10 5.58 -2.89
C ILE A 33 -9.06 4.59 -3.57
N ASP A 34 -9.93 5.10 -4.42
CA ASP A 34 -10.72 4.28 -5.34
C ASP A 34 -9.82 3.80 -6.47
N VAL A 35 -9.49 2.51 -6.48
CA VAL A 35 -8.51 1.97 -7.42
C VAL A 35 -9.18 1.79 -8.79
N PRO A 36 -8.66 2.42 -9.86
CA PRO A 36 -9.19 2.21 -11.20
C PRO A 36 -9.21 0.71 -11.55
N ASN A 37 -10.31 0.22 -12.15
CA ASN A 37 -10.48 -1.22 -12.36
C ASN A 37 -9.34 -1.84 -13.19
N ASN A 38 -8.78 -1.11 -14.16
CA ASN A 38 -7.60 -1.56 -14.90
C ASN A 38 -6.37 -1.77 -14.01
N VAL A 39 -6.10 -0.85 -13.07
CA VAL A 39 -5.02 -0.95 -12.07
C VAL A 39 -5.30 -2.14 -11.13
N PHE A 40 -6.53 -2.25 -10.63
CA PHE A 40 -6.93 -3.34 -9.74
C PHE A 40 -6.77 -4.73 -10.38
N GLN A 41 -7.21 -4.91 -11.63
CA GLN A 41 -7.03 -6.17 -12.35
C GLN A 41 -5.56 -6.46 -12.69
N ALA A 42 -4.77 -5.42 -12.99
CA ALA A 42 -3.33 -5.56 -13.23
C ALA A 42 -2.61 -6.06 -11.97
N ALA A 43 -2.89 -5.44 -10.82
CA ALA A 43 -2.35 -5.84 -9.52
C ALA A 43 -2.67 -7.30 -9.20
N LYS A 44 -3.94 -7.72 -9.34
CA LYS A 44 -4.34 -9.11 -9.08
C LYS A 44 -3.65 -10.10 -10.01
N ARG A 45 -3.54 -9.78 -11.30
CA ARG A 45 -2.83 -10.63 -12.26
C ARG A 45 -1.35 -10.78 -11.87
N GLN A 46 -0.70 -9.68 -11.46
CA GLN A 46 0.69 -9.70 -11.04
C GLN A 46 0.88 -10.45 -9.71
N GLY A 47 -0.04 -10.30 -8.75
CA GLY A 47 0.00 -11.02 -7.48
C GLY A 47 -0.11 -12.53 -7.64
N ARG A 48 -0.93 -12.98 -8.60
CA ARG A 48 -1.00 -14.40 -8.99
C ARG A 48 0.32 -14.90 -9.56
N LYS A 49 0.97 -14.11 -10.43
CA LYS A 49 2.28 -14.44 -10.98
C LYS A 49 3.34 -14.54 -9.87
N ARG A 50 3.43 -13.54 -8.99
CA ARG A 50 4.34 -13.55 -7.81
C ARG A 50 4.13 -14.82 -6.97
N ASN A 51 2.89 -15.16 -6.63
CA ASN A 51 2.59 -16.37 -5.86
C ASN A 51 3.02 -17.66 -6.58
N SER A 52 2.85 -17.75 -7.90
CA SER A 52 3.27 -18.93 -8.68
C SER A 52 4.78 -19.11 -8.77
N GLN A 53 5.55 -18.05 -8.50
CA GLN A 53 7.01 -18.04 -8.57
C GLN A 53 7.67 -18.17 -7.17
N HIS A 54 6.92 -18.01 -6.09
CA HIS A 54 7.45 -18.01 -4.73
C HIS A 54 7.43 -19.41 -4.10
N ASN A 55 8.61 -19.99 -3.83
CA ASN A 55 8.77 -21.31 -3.20
C ASN A 55 8.83 -21.27 -1.65
N GLY A 56 8.17 -20.31 -0.99
CA GLY A 56 8.42 -19.96 0.43
C GLY A 56 7.19 -19.99 1.35
N SER A 57 7.41 -20.16 2.66
CA SER A 57 6.37 -20.41 3.68
C SER A 57 6.01 -19.21 4.57
N GLY A 58 6.34 -17.99 4.16
CA GLY A 58 6.11 -16.78 4.95
C GLY A 58 4.64 -16.39 5.06
N LYS A 59 4.05 -16.48 6.26
CA LYS A 59 2.60 -16.29 6.48
C LYS A 59 2.34 -15.33 7.65
N VAL A 60 1.52 -14.31 7.41
CA VAL A 60 1.00 -13.41 8.44
C VAL A 60 -0.53 -13.55 8.53
N ASP A 61 -1.27 -13.61 7.40
CA ASP A 61 -2.73 -13.85 7.38
C ASP A 61 -3.21 -14.62 6.13
N GLY A 62 -3.92 -15.73 6.33
CA GLY A 62 -4.74 -16.40 5.31
C GLY A 62 -4.02 -17.13 4.15
N ASP A 63 -4.76 -17.25 3.03
CA ASP A 63 -4.33 -17.78 1.73
C ASP A 63 -3.20 -16.89 1.15
N SER A 64 -2.05 -17.48 0.83
CA SER A 64 -0.86 -16.75 0.37
C SER A 64 -1.13 -15.96 -0.90
N GLN A 65 -1.98 -16.48 -1.78
CA GLN A 65 -2.36 -15.77 -2.99
C GLN A 65 -3.12 -14.50 -2.66
N ALA A 66 -4.09 -14.57 -1.74
CA ALA A 66 -4.89 -13.41 -1.35
C ALA A 66 -4.07 -12.34 -0.60
N ALA A 67 -2.99 -12.72 0.07
CA ALA A 67 -2.05 -11.76 0.68
C ALA A 67 -1.19 -11.07 -0.40
N HIS A 68 -0.62 -11.84 -1.33
CA HIS A 68 0.16 -11.27 -2.44
C HIS A 68 -0.66 -10.38 -3.37
N GLU A 69 -1.89 -10.79 -3.73
CA GLU A 69 -2.80 -9.94 -4.50
C GLU A 69 -3.12 -8.63 -3.75
N ARG A 70 -3.28 -8.68 -2.42
CA ARG A 70 -3.55 -7.50 -1.61
C ARG A 70 -2.37 -6.54 -1.55
N GLY A 71 -1.16 -7.06 -1.31
CA GLY A 71 0.09 -6.28 -1.31
C GLY A 71 0.22 -5.48 -2.59
N LEU A 72 0.14 -6.17 -3.72
CA LEU A 72 0.25 -5.51 -5.02
C LEU A 72 -0.88 -4.53 -5.33
N VAL A 73 -2.10 -4.77 -4.86
CA VAL A 73 -3.19 -3.79 -5.00
C VAL A 73 -2.85 -2.52 -4.22
N ALA A 74 -2.33 -2.63 -2.99
CA ALA A 74 -1.92 -1.48 -2.20
C ALA A 74 -0.75 -0.74 -2.86
N GLU A 75 0.32 -1.46 -3.25
CA GLU A 75 1.50 -0.92 -3.92
C GLU A 75 1.11 -0.13 -5.19
N MET A 76 0.33 -0.74 -6.09
CA MET A 76 -0.12 -0.09 -7.33
C MET A 76 -1.05 1.09 -7.09
N ALA A 77 -1.96 0.99 -6.10
CA ALA A 77 -2.87 2.07 -5.76
C ALA A 77 -2.13 3.29 -5.20
N VAL A 78 -1.16 3.06 -4.32
CA VAL A 78 -0.33 4.11 -3.73
C VAL A 78 0.56 4.74 -4.80
N ALA A 79 1.22 3.95 -5.65
CA ALA A 79 2.04 4.47 -6.74
C ALA A 79 1.22 5.35 -7.70
N TRP A 80 0.02 4.88 -8.08
CA TRP A 80 -0.91 5.65 -8.90
C TRP A 80 -1.33 6.97 -8.22
N TYR A 81 -1.73 6.92 -6.95
CA TYR A 81 -2.16 8.08 -6.18
C TYR A 81 -1.05 9.14 -6.02
N LEU A 82 0.19 8.70 -5.80
CA LEU A 82 1.35 9.58 -5.63
C LEU A 82 1.98 10.03 -6.95
N GLY A 83 1.49 9.55 -8.10
CA GLY A 83 2.12 9.80 -9.41
C GLY A 83 3.55 9.27 -9.49
N SER A 84 3.84 8.17 -8.79
CA SER A 84 5.16 7.56 -8.68
C SER A 84 5.28 6.32 -9.57
N GLU A 85 6.50 6.02 -9.99
CA GLU A 85 6.82 4.78 -10.69
C GLU A 85 6.87 3.62 -9.69
N LEU A 86 6.15 2.55 -10.00
CA LEU A 86 6.17 1.34 -9.20
C LEU A 86 7.40 0.51 -9.55
N ASP A 87 8.13 0.03 -8.54
CA ASP A 87 9.17 -0.96 -8.76
C ASP A 87 8.53 -2.32 -9.07
N MET A 88 8.55 -2.67 -10.35
CA MET A 88 7.95 -3.91 -10.86
C MET A 88 8.97 -5.03 -11.01
N ASP A 89 10.23 -4.81 -10.64
CA ASP A 89 11.28 -5.79 -10.79
C ASP A 89 11.01 -6.98 -9.88
N LEU A 90 10.51 -8.05 -10.50
CA LEU A 90 10.26 -9.32 -9.84
C LEU A 90 11.61 -9.99 -9.53
N MET A 91 12.19 -9.67 -8.38
CA MET A 91 13.38 -10.38 -7.92
C MET A 91 13.01 -11.81 -7.52
N SER A 92 13.71 -12.77 -8.14
CA SER A 92 13.54 -14.21 -7.88
C SER A 92 13.77 -14.62 -6.42
N SER A 93 14.47 -13.79 -5.64
CA SER A 93 14.79 -13.98 -4.22
C SER A 93 13.87 -13.23 -3.25
N GLY A 94 12.80 -12.60 -3.73
CA GLY A 94 11.96 -11.71 -2.93
C GLY A 94 12.42 -10.25 -3.03
N ASP A 95 11.49 -9.35 -2.69
CA ASP A 95 11.65 -7.90 -2.73
C ASP A 95 12.77 -7.44 -1.78
N ASP A 96 13.58 -6.45 -2.18
CA ASP A 96 14.59 -5.81 -1.31
C ASP A 96 13.93 -4.96 -0.22
N GLY A 97 12.60 -4.88 -0.20
CA GLY A 97 11.80 -4.22 0.81
C GLY A 97 11.52 -2.77 0.44
N VAL A 98 11.61 -2.43 -0.85
CA VAL A 98 11.28 -1.11 -1.39
C VAL A 98 10.26 -1.31 -2.51
N ASP A 99 9.02 -0.88 -2.27
CA ASP A 99 7.95 -1.01 -3.27
C ASP A 99 7.94 0.17 -4.25
N LEU A 100 8.31 1.36 -3.78
CA LEU A 100 8.26 2.58 -4.59
C LEU A 100 9.29 3.63 -4.16
N ARG A 101 9.59 4.55 -5.08
CA ARG A 101 10.47 5.70 -4.86
C ARG A 101 9.72 6.99 -5.07
N VAL A 102 9.65 7.83 -4.04
CA VAL A 102 8.88 9.10 -4.07
C VAL A 102 9.77 10.21 -3.55
N ASN A 103 10.01 11.25 -4.37
CA ASN A 103 10.85 12.40 -3.99
C ASN A 103 12.24 12.01 -3.45
N GLY A 104 12.84 10.96 -4.03
CA GLY A 104 14.16 10.44 -3.61
C GLY A 104 14.14 9.57 -2.34
N LEU A 105 12.97 9.39 -1.71
CA LEU A 105 12.79 8.46 -0.59
C LEU A 105 12.39 7.08 -1.10
N THR A 106 12.90 6.04 -0.45
CA THR A 106 12.46 4.66 -0.62
C THR A 106 11.29 4.36 0.31
N VAL A 107 10.27 3.69 -0.20
CA VAL A 107 9.00 3.47 0.51
C VAL A 107 8.61 2.00 0.47
N ASP A 108 8.15 1.49 1.61
CA ASP A 108 7.60 0.14 1.80
C ASP A 108 6.14 0.23 2.25
N VAL A 109 5.23 -0.35 1.46
CA VAL A 109 3.79 -0.34 1.62
C VAL A 109 3.36 -1.59 2.39
N LYS A 110 2.95 -1.38 3.64
CA LYS A 110 2.36 -2.42 4.47
C LYS A 110 0.87 -2.47 4.23
N SER A 111 0.36 -3.63 3.83
CA SER A 111 -1.06 -3.84 3.54
C SER A 111 -1.70 -4.87 4.45
N CYS A 112 -2.91 -4.55 4.92
CA CYS A 112 -3.72 -5.42 5.74
C CYS A 112 -5.19 -5.40 5.28
N ARG A 113 -6.04 -6.20 5.92
CA ARG A 113 -7.50 -6.10 5.74
C ARG A 113 -8.01 -4.97 6.65
N PRO A 114 -9.11 -4.26 6.30
CA PRO A 114 -9.62 -3.14 7.10
C PRO A 114 -9.78 -3.42 8.61
N LYS A 115 -10.26 -4.62 8.98
CA LYS A 115 -10.40 -5.03 10.39
C LYS A 115 -9.10 -5.25 11.18
N PHE A 116 -7.94 -5.03 10.55
CA PHE A 116 -6.61 -5.20 11.12
C PHE A 116 -5.76 -3.93 10.93
N ALA A 117 -6.40 -2.79 10.67
CA ALA A 117 -5.72 -1.53 10.37
C ALA A 117 -5.17 -0.82 11.62
N ASP A 118 -5.43 -1.34 12.82
CA ASP A 118 -5.05 -0.73 14.10
C ASP A 118 -3.54 -0.80 14.36
N ASP A 119 -2.84 -1.76 13.73
CA ASP A 119 -1.40 -1.98 13.90
C ASP A 119 -0.72 -2.07 12.53
N MET A 120 0.36 -1.30 12.33
CA MET A 120 1.29 -1.56 11.24
C MET A 120 2.38 -2.54 11.69
N LEU A 121 2.58 -3.59 10.88
CA LEU A 121 3.57 -4.62 11.14
C LEU A 121 4.74 -4.50 10.18
N VAL A 122 5.95 -4.36 10.73
CA VAL A 122 7.18 -4.34 9.96
C VAL A 122 8.07 -5.48 10.43
N ASP A 123 8.40 -6.39 9.51
CA ASP A 123 9.30 -7.51 9.81
C ASP A 123 10.66 -6.96 10.24
N THR A 124 11.24 -7.52 11.31
CA THR A 124 12.53 -7.02 11.82
C THR A 124 13.62 -7.09 10.77
N ASP A 125 13.54 -8.05 9.85
CA ASP A 125 14.51 -8.21 8.78
C ASP A 125 14.48 -7.00 7.83
N CYS A 126 13.31 -6.40 7.55
CA CYS A 126 13.17 -5.22 6.67
C CYS A 126 13.92 -3.99 7.19
N ILE A 127 14.05 -3.84 8.50
CA ILE A 127 14.77 -2.70 9.11
C ILE A 127 16.28 -2.88 9.05
N HIS A 128 16.75 -4.14 9.13
CA HIS A 128 18.17 -4.48 9.20
C HIS A 128 18.75 -4.92 7.85
N LYS A 129 17.98 -4.84 6.76
CA LYS A 129 18.49 -5.11 5.40
C LYS A 129 19.67 -4.18 5.10
N ARG A 130 20.77 -4.78 4.65
CA ARG A 130 22.04 -4.10 4.41
C ARG A 130 22.03 -3.30 3.11
N ASP A 131 21.30 -3.81 2.12
CA ASP A 131 21.26 -3.28 0.77
C ASP A 131 19.84 -2.72 0.55
N ASN A 132 19.74 -1.39 0.48
CA ASN A 132 18.51 -0.66 0.14
C ASN A 132 17.31 -0.82 1.11
N PRO A 133 17.45 -0.50 2.40
CA PRO A 133 16.28 -0.47 3.29
C PRO A 133 15.32 0.68 2.92
N ALA A 134 14.03 0.57 3.27
CA ALA A 134 13.01 1.62 3.05
C ALA A 134 13.05 2.77 4.07
N ASP A 135 13.05 4.02 3.62
CA ASP A 135 13.14 5.22 4.47
C ASP A 135 11.81 5.53 5.18
N VAL A 136 10.70 5.18 4.52
CA VAL A 136 9.33 5.40 4.96
C VAL A 136 8.52 4.12 4.82
N PHE A 137 7.65 3.88 5.79
CA PHE A 137 6.67 2.81 5.76
C PHE A 137 5.27 3.42 5.65
N LEU A 138 4.48 2.97 4.69
CA LEU A 138 3.08 3.37 4.52
C LEU A 138 2.17 2.27 5.02
N SER A 139 1.27 2.60 5.95
CA SER A 139 0.24 1.68 6.42
C SER A 139 -0.99 1.80 5.53
N THR A 140 -1.46 0.67 5.01
CA THR A 140 -2.64 0.58 4.16
C THR A 140 -3.57 -0.54 4.61
N ALA A 141 -4.86 -0.31 4.44
CA ALA A 141 -5.89 -1.34 4.50
C ALA A 141 -6.54 -1.48 3.12
N VAL A 142 -6.83 -2.70 2.71
CA VAL A 142 -7.37 -2.96 1.36
C VAL A 142 -8.66 -3.75 1.44
N ASP A 143 -9.74 -3.17 0.93
CA ASP A 143 -10.99 -3.88 0.70
C ASP A 143 -11.03 -4.44 -0.74
N MET A 144 -10.55 -5.67 -0.87
CA MET A 144 -10.51 -6.41 -2.14
C MET A 144 -11.88 -6.67 -2.75
N ARG A 145 -12.98 -6.54 -2.00
CA ARG A 145 -14.33 -6.73 -2.55
C ARG A 145 -14.76 -5.55 -3.41
N TYR A 146 -14.35 -4.35 -3.02
CA TYR A 146 -14.76 -3.11 -3.66
C TYR A 146 -13.63 -2.44 -4.46
N GLY A 147 -12.39 -2.92 -4.33
CA GLY A 147 -11.25 -2.31 -5.00
C GLY A 147 -10.86 -0.98 -4.38
N VAL A 148 -11.00 -0.86 -3.06
CA VAL A 148 -10.70 0.36 -2.30
C VAL A 148 -9.46 0.14 -1.46
N VAL A 149 -8.56 1.13 -1.46
CA VAL A 149 -7.39 1.17 -0.57
C VAL A 149 -7.53 2.35 0.37
N PHE A 150 -7.41 2.09 1.66
CA PHE A 150 -7.32 3.08 2.72
C PHE A 150 -5.85 3.27 3.04
N LEU A 151 -5.33 4.45 2.77
CA LEU A 151 -4.00 4.86 3.20
C LEU A 151 -4.14 5.44 4.61
N VAL A 152 -3.73 4.65 5.60
CA VAL A 152 -4.02 4.84 7.03
C VAL A 152 -3.05 5.83 7.67
N GLY A 153 -1.77 5.73 7.33
CA GLY A 153 -0.74 6.59 7.91
C GLY A 153 0.65 6.23 7.40
N GLN A 154 1.64 6.93 7.92
CA GLN A 154 3.04 6.66 7.61
C GLN A 154 3.93 6.80 8.82
N CYS A 155 5.10 6.16 8.80
CA CYS A 155 6.15 6.47 9.75
C CYS A 155 7.55 6.30 9.14
N SER A 156 8.55 6.83 9.83
CA SER A 156 9.95 6.69 9.43
C SER A 156 10.53 5.34 9.82
N ARG A 157 11.62 4.93 9.16
CA ARG A 157 12.43 3.80 9.65
C ARG A 157 12.86 3.97 11.09
N GLU A 158 13.30 5.17 11.49
CA GLU A 158 13.71 5.46 12.86
C GLU A 158 12.56 5.21 13.85
N THR A 159 11.34 5.65 13.52
CA THR A 159 10.13 5.40 14.31
C THR A 159 9.88 3.90 14.49
N VAL A 160 10.04 3.10 13.42
CA VAL A 160 9.89 1.64 13.48
C VAL A 160 10.99 1.01 14.33
N ALA A 161 12.25 1.42 14.12
CA ALA A 161 13.41 0.87 14.82
C ALA A 161 13.42 1.16 16.33
N ASN A 162 12.71 2.21 16.76
CA ASN A 162 12.51 2.56 18.16
C ASN A 162 11.38 1.78 18.83
N GLN A 163 10.65 0.91 18.11
CA GLN A 163 9.63 0.04 18.69
C GLN A 163 10.23 -1.21 19.32
N ASP A 164 9.52 -1.80 20.28
CA ASP A 164 9.87 -3.10 20.82
C ASP A 164 9.49 -4.22 19.83
N ALA A 165 10.51 -4.94 19.34
CA ALA A 165 10.30 -6.11 18.48
C ALA A 165 9.61 -7.23 19.26
N ARG A 166 8.46 -7.70 18.76
CA ARG A 166 7.66 -8.75 19.42
C ARG A 166 7.12 -9.78 18.44
N LYS A 167 6.80 -10.96 18.96
CA LYS A 167 6.22 -12.05 18.16
C LYS A 167 4.75 -11.78 17.87
N TYR A 168 4.44 -11.19 16.71
CA TYR A 168 3.08 -10.78 16.38
C TYR A 168 2.86 -10.56 14.87
N PRO A 169 1.84 -11.20 14.23
CA PRO A 169 1.05 -12.30 14.75
C PRO A 169 1.86 -13.61 14.71
N LYS A 170 1.66 -14.46 15.73
CA LYS A 170 2.22 -15.81 15.83
C LYS A 170 3.74 -15.84 16.06
N LYS A 171 4.52 -16.39 15.13
CA LYS A 171 5.93 -16.79 15.34
C LYS A 171 6.95 -15.81 14.76
N ARG A 172 6.53 -14.90 13.88
CA ARG A 172 7.40 -13.89 13.28
C ARG A 172 7.62 -12.75 14.27
N ILE A 173 8.85 -12.25 14.31
CA ILE A 173 9.21 -11.10 15.11
C ILE A 173 9.02 -9.87 14.22
N ASN A 174 8.15 -8.96 14.66
CA ASN A 174 7.87 -7.71 13.97
C ASN A 174 8.05 -6.55 14.94
N TYR A 175 8.44 -5.41 14.41
CA TYR A 175 8.12 -4.13 15.02
C TYR A 175 6.63 -3.87 14.80
N VAL A 176 5.94 -3.42 15.85
CA VAL A 176 4.52 -3.10 15.79
C VAL A 176 4.36 -1.62 16.08
N VAL A 177 3.84 -0.86 15.13
CA VAL A 177 3.56 0.57 15.26
C VAL A 177 2.06 0.71 15.40
N ASP A 178 1.60 1.27 16.51
CA ASP A 178 0.19 1.56 16.75
C ASP A 178 -0.29 2.63 15.75
N VAL A 179 -1.53 2.52 15.28
CA VAL A 179 -2.12 3.51 14.36
C VAL A 179 -2.08 4.93 14.92
N ASP A 180 -2.16 5.11 16.24
CA ASP A 180 -2.07 6.43 16.87
C ASP A 180 -0.68 7.06 16.82
N ASP A 181 0.36 6.24 16.62
CA ASP A 181 1.76 6.68 16.45
C ASP A 181 2.09 6.97 14.98
N LEU A 182 1.18 6.69 14.04
CA LEU A 182 1.37 7.01 12.63
C LEU A 182 1.16 8.50 12.35
N GLN A 183 2.04 9.04 11.52
CA GLN A 183 1.86 10.37 10.94
C GLN A 183 0.78 10.34 9.85
N SER A 184 0.19 11.50 9.59
CA SER A 184 -0.77 11.64 8.48
C SER A 184 -0.11 11.20 7.16
N PRO A 185 -0.83 10.46 6.30
CA PRO A 185 -0.23 9.92 5.08
C PRO A 185 0.35 10.95 4.12
N THR A 186 -0.13 12.19 4.16
CA THR A 186 0.32 13.25 3.26
C THR A 186 1.49 14.04 3.83
N GLN A 187 1.68 14.06 5.15
CA GLN A 187 2.55 15.01 5.85
C GLN A 187 4.05 14.95 5.45
N ARG A 188 4.59 13.76 5.20
CA ARG A 188 6.03 13.57 4.89
C ARG A 188 6.33 13.48 3.41
N LEU A 189 5.34 13.15 2.59
CA LEU A 189 5.46 13.09 1.13
C LEU A 189 5.25 14.46 0.49
N SER A 190 4.70 15.42 1.25
CA SER A 190 4.36 16.77 0.80
C SER A 190 5.44 17.84 1.02
N ASP A 191 6.67 17.47 1.40
CA ASP A 191 7.78 18.44 1.45
C ASP A 191 8.00 19.10 0.05
N PRO A 192 8.56 20.33 -0.01
CA PRO A 192 8.41 21.23 -1.16
C PRO A 192 8.77 20.60 -2.51
N GLY A 193 7.77 20.47 -3.40
CA GLY A 193 7.91 19.86 -4.73
C GLY A 193 6.80 18.87 -5.11
N PHE A 194 5.93 18.50 -4.17
CA PHE A 194 4.82 17.57 -4.40
C PHE A 194 3.64 18.25 -5.15
N ASN A 195 3.42 17.84 -6.40
CA ASN A 195 2.14 17.99 -7.09
C ASN A 195 1.50 16.59 -7.15
N PRO A 196 0.38 16.34 -6.45
CA PRO A 196 -0.36 15.10 -6.70
C PRO A 196 -0.73 15.06 -8.19
N ALA A 197 -0.78 13.85 -8.77
CA ALA A 197 -1.05 13.69 -10.20
C ALA A 197 -2.31 14.49 -10.60
N PRO A 198 -2.29 15.21 -11.73
CA PRO A 198 -3.50 15.86 -12.24
C PRO A 198 -4.58 14.79 -12.46
N GLU A 199 -5.86 15.15 -12.23
CA GLU A 199 -7.00 14.31 -12.61
C GLU A 199 -6.78 13.78 -14.03
N LEU A 200 -6.62 12.46 -14.14
CA LEU A 200 -6.40 11.79 -15.41
C LEU A 200 -7.72 11.78 -16.18
N ASP A 201 -7.78 12.49 -17.30
CA ASP A 201 -8.80 12.28 -18.31
C ASP A 201 -8.66 10.84 -18.83
N VAL A 202 -9.51 9.95 -18.32
CA VAL A 202 -9.56 8.51 -18.67
C VAL A 202 -10.10 8.27 -20.09
N GLY A 203 -10.24 9.33 -20.90
CA GLY A 203 -10.53 9.30 -22.32
C GLY A 203 -9.40 8.75 -23.21
N GLY A 204 -9.05 7.47 -23.06
CA GLY A 204 -8.47 6.68 -24.14
C GLY A 204 -6.96 6.40 -24.10
N GLN A 205 -6.63 5.14 -24.39
CA GLN A 205 -5.32 4.50 -24.60
C GLN A 205 -4.56 4.02 -23.34
N THR A 206 -4.80 2.74 -23.02
CA THR A 206 -4.11 1.95 -21.98
C THR A 206 -2.84 1.25 -22.46
N ASP A 207 -2.25 1.66 -23.58
CA ASP A 207 -1.06 0.96 -24.14
C ASP A 207 0.27 1.47 -23.55
N GLY A 208 0.24 2.34 -22.54
CA GLY A 208 1.41 3.08 -22.04
C GLY A 208 2.01 2.65 -20.70
N PHE A 209 1.54 1.60 -20.03
CA PHE A 209 2.30 1.02 -18.90
C PHE A 209 3.42 0.13 -19.45
N VAL A 210 4.43 0.78 -20.05
CA VAL A 210 5.69 0.12 -20.43
C VAL A 210 6.50 -0.01 -19.14
N ALA A 211 6.64 -1.25 -18.65
CA ALA A 211 7.63 -1.57 -17.64
C ALA A 211 8.99 -1.08 -18.16
N ALA A 212 9.70 -0.27 -17.37
CA ALA A 212 11.05 0.17 -17.67
C ALA A 212 12.01 -1.03 -17.54
N SER A 213 11.97 -1.95 -18.50
CA SER A 213 12.98 -2.97 -18.69
C SER A 213 13.49 -2.85 -20.12
N GLN A 214 14.45 -1.94 -20.34
CA GLN A 214 15.55 -2.05 -21.31
C GLN A 214 16.31 -0.72 -21.42
N LEU A 215 17.32 -0.57 -20.57
CA LEU A 215 18.56 0.16 -20.87
C LEU A 215 19.72 -0.71 -20.39
N ASP A 216 20.06 -1.69 -21.23
CA ASP A 216 21.42 -2.01 -21.74
C ASP A 216 21.41 -3.34 -22.51
#